data_AF-A0AAV5AUA7-F1
#
_entry.id   AF-A0AAV5AUA7-F1
#
_cell.length_a   1.000
_cell.length_b   1.000
_cell.length_c   1.000
_cell.angle_alpha   90.00
_cell.angle_beta   90.00
_cell.angle_gamma   90.00
#
_symmetry.space_group_name_H-M   'P 1'
#
loop_
_entity.id
_entity.type
_entity.pdbx_description
1 polymer ?
#
loop_
_entity_poly.entity_id
_entity_poly.type
_entity_poly.pdbx_seq_one_letter_code
_entity_poly.pdbx_strand_id
1 'polypeptide(L)'
;MLKYFAIEPGILLDTRGFKIEGADSKIDIIGLTIPVLAKGKFAISDKLLVFASVGPYANIGLSGKSRKKGVDYDVEFGSSNPSQMKRVNYGINFGAGIEINRFIIGAGYDLGLSNLGNSNVVSGGIINVNIDNQIHVDAFKLSIGYKF
;
A
#
# COMPACT_ATOMS: atom_id res chain seq x y z
N MET A 1 7.60 28.32 15.75
CA MET A 1 6.40 27.96 14.97
C MET A 1 6.88 27.16 13.76
N LEU A 2 6.86 25.83 13.61
CA LEU A 2 6.63 24.65 14.46
C LEU A 2 7.92 23.79 14.46
N LYS A 3 8.56 23.51 15.60
CA LYS A 3 9.75 22.62 15.68
C LYS A 3 9.40 21.12 15.62
N TYR A 4 8.10 20.81 15.56
CA TYR A 4 7.52 19.51 15.88
C TYR A 4 6.55 18.99 14.80
N PHE A 5 6.53 19.65 13.63
CA PHE A 5 5.69 19.24 12.50
C PHE A 5 6.51 19.29 11.22
N ALA A 6 6.33 18.29 10.36
CA ALA A 6 6.96 18.20 9.06
C ALA A 6 6.02 17.56 8.03
N ILE A 7 6.24 17.87 6.76
CA ILE A 7 5.73 17.08 5.65
C ILE A 7 6.85 16.16 5.19
N GLU A 8 6.56 14.86 5.11
CA GLU A 8 7.51 13.82 4.72
C GLU A 8 7.03 13.18 3.40
N PRO A 9 7.53 13.65 2.25
CA PRO A 9 7.36 12.95 0.98
C PRO A 9 8.35 11.79 0.88
N GLY A 10 8.02 10.77 0.09
CA GLY A 10 8.94 9.66 -0.16
C GLY A 10 8.68 8.93 -1.46
N ILE A 11 9.58 8.01 -1.78
CA ILE A 11 9.42 6.99 -2.82
C ILE A 11 9.95 5.69 -2.23
N LEU A 12 9.13 4.65 -2.27
CA LEU A 12 9.41 3.34 -1.70
C LEU A 12 9.20 2.30 -2.79
N LEU A 13 10.15 1.38 -2.94
CA LEU A 13 9.92 0.14 -3.68
C LEU A 13 9.43 -0.90 -2.66
N ASP A 14 8.20 -1.37 -2.81
CA ASP A 14 7.59 -2.34 -1.90
C ASP A 14 6.95 -3.50 -2.66
N THR A 15 6.73 -4.61 -1.94
CA THR A 15 5.94 -5.75 -2.43
C THR A 15 4.69 -5.86 -1.58
N ARG A 16 3.52 -5.89 -2.22
CA ARG A 16 2.22 -6.03 -1.58
C ARG A 16 1.52 -7.28 -2.06
N GLY A 17 1.12 -8.13 -1.13
CA GLY A 17 0.48 -9.40 -1.44
C GLY A 17 -0.89 -9.54 -0.81
N PHE A 18 -1.80 -10.21 -1.49
CA PHE A 18 -3.13 -10.53 -0.97
C PHE A 18 -3.53 -11.96 -1.35
N LYS A 19 -4.37 -12.57 -0.50
CA LYS A 19 -4.93 -13.91 -0.70
C LYS A 19 -6.42 -13.76 -0.97
N ILE A 20 -6.94 -14.61 -1.85
CA ILE A 20 -8.38 -14.69 -2.10
C ILE A 20 -8.95 -15.76 -1.16
N GLU A 21 -9.84 -15.38 -0.25
CA GLU A 21 -10.48 -16.34 0.65
C GLU A 21 -11.29 -17.37 -0.14
N GLY A 22 -11.17 -18.65 0.23
CA GLY A 22 -11.84 -19.76 -0.46
C GLY A 22 -11.13 -20.28 -1.71
N ALA A 23 -9.99 -19.69 -2.11
CA ALA A 23 -9.15 -20.20 -3.18
C ALA A 23 -7.68 -20.31 -2.72
N ASP A 24 -7.00 -21.39 -3.11
CA ASP A 24 -5.54 -21.48 -2.96
C ASP A 24 -4.87 -20.63 -4.05
N SER A 25 -5.02 -19.32 -3.92
CA SER A 25 -4.53 -18.31 -4.85
C SER A 25 -3.98 -17.11 -4.11
N LYS A 26 -2.74 -16.75 -4.44
CA LYS A 26 -1.99 -15.62 -3.87
C LYS A 26 -1.51 -14.72 -4.99
N ILE A 27 -1.68 -13.42 -4.82
CA ILE A 27 -1.13 -12.43 -5.75
C ILE A 27 -0.12 -11.58 -5.01
N ASP A 28 1.07 -11.41 -5.56
CA ASP A 28 2.12 -10.53 -5.07
C ASP A 28 2.45 -9.48 -6.14
N ILE A 29 2.47 -8.20 -5.76
CA ILE A 29 2.75 -7.07 -6.66
C ILE A 29 3.96 -6.30 -6.13
N ILE A 30 4.96 -6.12 -6.98
CA ILE A 30 6.06 -5.17 -6.77
C ILE A 30 5.61 -3.81 -7.31
N GLY A 31 5.71 -2.77 -6.50
CA GLY A 31 5.25 -1.43 -6.88
C GLY A 31 6.10 -0.31 -6.31
N LEU A 32 5.89 0.89 -6.84
CA LEU A 32 6.43 2.14 -6.30
C LEU A 32 5.36 2.84 -5.48
N THR A 33 5.56 2.95 -4.17
CA THR A 33 4.71 3.69 -3.24
C THR A 33 5.25 5.11 -3.05
N ILE A 34 4.38 6.09 -3.24
CA ILE A 34 4.66 7.52 -3.11
C ILE A 34 3.75 8.06 -2.01
N PRO A 35 4.22 8.12 -0.75
CA PRO A 35 3.49 8.73 0.35
C PRO A 35 3.77 10.23 0.45
N VAL A 36 2.79 10.98 0.97
CA VAL A 36 2.96 12.37 1.42
C VAL A 36 2.40 12.46 2.83
N LEU A 37 3.27 12.47 3.85
CA LEU A 37 2.86 12.31 5.23
C LEU A 37 2.96 13.62 6.01
N ALA A 38 1.91 13.95 6.76
CA ALA A 38 2.00 14.89 7.86
C ALA A 38 2.60 14.17 9.07
N LYS A 39 3.73 14.66 9.59
CA LYS A 39 4.49 14.03 10.67
C LYS A 39 4.61 14.97 11.86
N GLY A 40 4.03 14.57 12.99
CA GLY A 40 4.18 15.22 14.28
C GLY A 40 5.29 14.55 15.09
N LYS A 41 6.13 15.33 15.77
CA LYS A 41 7.22 14.85 16.63
C LYS A 41 7.07 15.43 18.03
N PHE A 42 7.42 14.66 19.06
CA PHE A 42 7.48 15.12 20.44
C PHE A 42 8.81 14.70 21.06
N ALA A 43 9.53 15.65 21.63
CA ALA A 43 10.78 15.34 22.33
C ALA A 43 10.47 14.80 23.72
N ILE A 44 10.98 13.61 24.02
CA ILE A 44 10.96 13.03 25.38
C ILE A 44 12.25 13.44 26.12
N SER A 45 13.36 13.55 25.40
CA SER A 45 14.63 14.09 25.88
C SER A 45 15.43 14.68 24.71
N ASP A 46 16.61 15.25 25.00
CA ASP A 46 17.52 15.77 23.97
C ASP A 46 17.95 14.73 22.93
N LYS A 47 17.86 13.45 23.27
CA LYS A 47 18.31 12.32 22.43
C LYS A 47 17.19 11.43 21.93
N LEU A 48 15.98 11.57 22.47
CA LEU A 48 14.83 10.71 22.16
C LEU A 48 13.63 11.57 21.77
N LEU A 49 13.19 11.39 20.53
CA LEU A 49 11.92 11.93 20.04
C LEU A 49 11.00 10.76 19.70
N VAL A 50 9.71 10.93 19.97
CA VAL A 50 8.65 10.07 19.42
C VAL A 50 7.99 10.80 18.27
N PHE A 51 7.49 10.07 17.29
CA PHE A 51 6.73 10.66 16.19
C PHE A 51 5.50 9.83 15.84
N ALA A 52 4.52 10.51 15.26
CA ALA A 52 3.39 9.91 14.56
C ALA A 52 3.24 10.59 13.20
N SER A 53 2.78 9.84 12.21
CA SER A 53 2.56 10.34 10.86
C SER A 53 1.28 9.78 10.26
N VAL A 54 0.65 10.58 9.41
CA VAL A 54 -0.52 10.17 8.63
C VAL A 54 -0.52 10.90 7.30
N GLY A 55 -0.97 10.24 6.25
CA GLY A 55 -1.15 10.92 4.97
C GLY A 55 -1.54 9.98 3.83
N PRO A 56 -1.95 10.55 2.69
CA PRO A 56 -2.26 9.76 1.51
C PRO A 56 -0.99 9.09 0.95
N TYR A 57 -1.20 7.98 0.27
CA TYR A 57 -0.22 7.38 -0.62
C TYR A 57 -0.87 6.97 -1.95
N ALA A 58 -0.06 6.96 -3.00
CA ALA A 58 -0.34 6.25 -4.24
C ALA A 58 0.71 5.15 -4.43
N ASN A 59 0.32 4.03 -5.02
CA ASN A 59 1.22 2.94 -5.38
C ASN A 59 0.99 2.54 -6.83
N ILE A 60 2.08 2.38 -7.57
CA ILE A 60 2.09 2.04 -8.99
C ILE A 60 2.69 0.65 -9.14
N GLY A 61 1.88 -0.32 -9.57
CA GLY A 61 2.31 -1.68 -9.87
C GLY A 61 3.29 -1.71 -11.05
N LEU A 62 4.49 -2.24 -10.79
CA LEU A 62 5.54 -2.44 -11.78
C LEU A 62 5.50 -3.86 -12.36
N SER A 63 5.37 -4.85 -11.48
CA SER A 63 5.34 -6.27 -11.81
C SER A 63 4.47 -7.01 -10.80
N GLY A 64 3.85 -8.11 -11.18
CA GLY A 64 3.11 -8.95 -10.25
C GLY A 64 3.08 -10.40 -10.68
N LYS A 65 2.97 -11.29 -9.70
CA LYS A 65 2.81 -12.73 -9.89
C LYS A 65 1.56 -13.22 -9.17
N SER A 66 0.75 -13.99 -9.88
CA SER A 66 -0.40 -14.71 -9.36
C SER A 66 -0.08 -16.19 -9.29
N ARG A 67 -0.08 -16.77 -8.10
CA ARG A 67 0.09 -18.21 -7.88
C ARG A 67 -1.26 -18.87 -7.71
N LYS A 68 -1.54 -19.90 -8.50
CA LYS A 68 -2.75 -20.72 -8.41
C LYS A 68 -2.38 -22.20 -8.46
N LYS A 69 -2.72 -22.96 -7.42
CA LYS A 69 -2.39 -24.40 -7.30
C LYS A 69 -0.91 -24.72 -7.61
N GLY A 70 0.00 -23.87 -7.16
CA GLY A 70 1.45 -24.04 -7.36
C GLY A 70 2.00 -23.61 -8.73
N VAL A 71 1.16 -23.09 -9.63
CA VAL A 71 1.60 -22.51 -10.92
C VAL A 71 1.60 -20.98 -10.82
N ASP A 72 2.69 -20.36 -11.26
CA ASP A 72 2.85 -18.91 -11.30
C ASP A 72 2.42 -18.37 -12.67
N TYR A 73 1.63 -17.28 -12.66
CA TYR A 73 1.18 -16.52 -13.82
C TYR A 73 1.54 -15.05 -13.63
N ASP A 74 1.91 -14.36 -14.70
CA ASP A 74 2.18 -12.93 -14.63
C ASP A 74 0.87 -12.14 -14.50
N VAL A 75 0.88 -11.11 -13.65
CA VAL A 75 -0.24 -10.18 -13.51
C VAL A 75 -0.16 -9.17 -14.65
N GLU A 76 -1.20 -9.16 -15.49
CA GLU A 76 -1.39 -8.10 -16.47
C GLU A 76 -2.06 -6.89 -15.83
N PHE A 77 -1.44 -5.72 -16.00
CA PHE A 77 -2.00 -4.46 -15.53
C PHE A 77 -2.71 -3.72 -16.67
N GLY A 78 -3.94 -3.30 -16.42
CA GLY A 78 -4.76 -2.60 -17.40
C GLY A 78 -6.20 -2.38 -16.93
N SER A 79 -6.98 -1.69 -17.76
CA SER A 79 -8.39 -1.39 -17.51
C SER A 79 -9.32 -1.92 -18.59
N SER A 80 -8.76 -2.56 -19.63
CA SER A 80 -9.51 -2.94 -20.84
C SER A 80 -10.11 -4.34 -20.75
N ASN A 81 -9.59 -5.19 -19.86
CA ASN A 81 -10.04 -6.57 -19.70
C ASN A 81 -10.25 -6.88 -18.21
N PRO A 82 -11.34 -7.57 -17.83
CA PRO A 82 -11.55 -8.02 -16.46
C PRO A 82 -10.49 -8.94 -15.86
N SER A 83 -9.71 -9.66 -16.67
CA SER A 83 -8.57 -10.43 -16.15
C SER A 83 -7.38 -9.56 -15.74
N GLN A 84 -7.38 -8.28 -16.12
CA GLN A 84 -6.33 -7.34 -15.78
C GLN A 84 -6.59 -6.71 -14.41
N MET A 85 -5.51 -6.34 -13.74
CA MET A 85 -5.55 -5.59 -12.50
C MET A 85 -5.30 -4.11 -12.74
N LYS A 86 -5.93 -3.24 -11.96
CA LYS A 86 -5.61 -1.81 -12.03
C LYS A 86 -4.16 -1.59 -11.62
N ARG A 87 -3.45 -0.79 -12.43
CA ARG A 87 -2.03 -0.50 -12.20
C ARG A 87 -1.80 0.36 -10.97
N VAL A 88 -2.72 1.27 -10.67
CA VAL A 88 -2.59 2.25 -9.58
C VAL A 88 -3.54 1.87 -8.46
N ASN A 89 -3.02 1.84 -7.24
CA ASN A 89 -3.80 1.83 -6.01
C ASN A 89 -3.43 3.01 -5.13
N TYR A 90 -4.32 3.35 -4.20
CA TYR A 90 -4.12 4.45 -3.27
C TYR A 90 -4.79 4.16 -1.93
N GLY A 91 -4.37 4.89 -0.92
CA GLY A 91 -4.90 4.73 0.42
C GLY A 91 -4.32 5.73 1.40
N ILE A 92 -4.47 5.42 2.68
CA ILE A 92 -3.95 6.23 3.77
C ILE A 92 -2.87 5.44 4.50
N ASN A 93 -1.71 6.07 4.68
CA ASN A 93 -0.66 5.57 5.54
C ASN A 93 -0.82 6.15 6.95
N PHE A 94 -0.64 5.30 7.95
CA PHE A 94 -0.40 5.65 9.34
C PHE A 94 0.99 5.16 9.73
N GLY A 95 1.70 5.95 10.54
CA GLY A 95 3.03 5.61 11.02
C GLY A 95 3.29 6.13 12.42
N ALA A 96 4.14 5.45 13.16
CA ALA A 96 4.64 5.90 14.44
C ALA A 96 6.03 5.33 14.68
N GLY A 97 6.80 5.98 15.55
CA GLY A 97 8.13 5.52 15.86
C GLY A 97 8.91 6.44 16.77
N ILE A 98 10.21 6.18 16.83
CA ILE A 98 11.15 6.90 17.66
C ILE A 98 12.37 7.32 16.86
N GLU A 99 12.93 8.47 17.21
CA GLU A 99 14.23 8.94 16.76
C GLU A 99 15.16 8.95 17.97
N ILE A 100 16.19 8.10 17.94
CA ILE A 100 17.22 8.01 18.98
C ILE A 100 18.54 8.53 18.38
N ASN A 101 18.99 9.69 18.85
CA ASN A 101 20.13 10.42 18.30
C ASN A 101 19.97 10.69 16.79
N ARG A 102 20.63 9.87 15.95
CA ARG A 102 20.57 9.93 14.48
C ARG A 102 19.82 8.75 13.87
N PHE A 103 19.41 7.76 14.65
CA PHE A 103 18.70 6.59 14.16
C PHE A 103 17.20 6.79 14.30
N ILE A 104 16.45 6.27 13.35
CA ILE A 104 14.99 6.30 13.32
C ILE A 104 14.51 4.85 13.26
N ILE A 105 13.59 4.49 14.14
CA ILE A 105 12.92 3.19 14.11
C ILE A 105 11.43 3.47 14.03
N GLY A 106 10.74 2.86 13.08
CA GLY A 106 9.33 3.12 12.82
C GLY A 106 8.56 1.87 12.47
N ALA A 107 7.27 1.91 12.77
CA ALA A 107 6.28 0.98 12.28
C ALA A 107 5.14 1.75 11.61
N GLY A 108 4.43 1.11 10.70
CA GLY A 108 3.31 1.74 10.01
C GLY A 108 2.32 0.74 9.43
N TYR A 109 1.18 1.28 9.02
CA TYR A 109 0.10 0.57 8.39
C TYR A 109 -0.40 1.38 7.19
N ASP A 110 -0.51 0.72 6.04
CA ASP A 110 -1.22 1.26 4.89
C ASP A 110 -2.60 0.64 4.85
N LEU A 111 -3.61 1.49 4.92
CA LEU A 111 -5.00 1.14 4.63
C LEU A 111 -5.27 1.41 3.15
N GLY A 112 -5.47 0.36 2.37
CA GLY A 112 -5.83 0.45 0.96
C GLY A 112 -7.28 0.88 0.79
N LEU A 113 -7.53 1.97 0.06
CA LEU A 113 -8.88 2.48 -0.18
C LEU A 113 -9.37 2.20 -1.61
N SER A 114 -8.46 1.92 -2.53
CA SER A 114 -8.80 1.65 -3.92
C SER A 114 -9.07 0.16 -4.16
N ASN A 115 -10.13 -0.14 -4.92
CA ASN A 115 -10.37 -1.48 -5.44
C ASN A 115 -9.45 -1.78 -6.64
N LEU A 116 -8.58 -2.79 -6.50
CA LEU A 116 -7.69 -3.28 -7.54
C LEU A 116 -8.36 -4.15 -8.61
N GLY A 117 -9.56 -4.67 -8.33
CA GLY A 117 -10.36 -5.43 -9.29
C GLY A 117 -10.95 -4.53 -10.38
N ASN A 118 -11.06 -5.07 -11.59
CA ASN A 118 -11.91 -4.53 -12.64
C ASN A 118 -13.32 -5.14 -12.49
N SER A 119 -14.35 -4.29 -12.42
CA SER A 119 -15.74 -4.75 -12.41
C SER A 119 -16.17 -5.18 -13.81
N ASN A 120 -17.07 -6.17 -13.88
CA ASN A 120 -17.74 -6.54 -15.12
C ASN A 120 -19.22 -6.17 -15.05
N VAL A 121 -19.73 -5.65 -16.17
CA VAL A 121 -21.14 -5.81 -16.55
C VAL A 121 -21.15 -6.91 -17.62
N VAL A 122 -21.62 -8.11 -17.27
CA VAL A 122 -21.88 -9.15 -18.28
C VAL A 122 -23.24 -8.85 -18.92
N SER A 123 -23.24 -8.16 -20.07
CA SER A 123 -24.46 -7.93 -20.85
C SER A 123 -24.75 -9.15 -21.73
N GLY A 124 -25.38 -10.17 -21.15
CA GLY A 124 -25.89 -11.33 -21.88
C GLY A 124 -27.33 -11.62 -21.49
N GLY A 125 -28.31 -10.95 -22.12
CA GLY A 125 -29.74 -11.29 -22.06
C GLY A 125 -30.42 -11.24 -20.69
N ILE A 126 -31.25 -10.22 -20.46
CA ILE A 126 -32.24 -10.03 -19.36
C ILE A 126 -31.69 -10.03 -17.91
N ILE A 127 -30.49 -10.55 -17.60
CA ILE A 127 -29.91 -10.57 -16.25
C ILE A 127 -28.55 -9.87 -16.24
N ASN A 128 -28.44 -8.74 -15.52
CA ASN A 128 -27.17 -8.11 -15.20
C ASN A 128 -26.61 -8.73 -13.92
N VAL A 129 -25.55 -9.53 -14.01
CA VAL A 129 -24.80 -10.00 -12.82
C VAL A 129 -23.58 -9.09 -12.64
N ASN A 130 -23.61 -8.26 -11.60
CA ASN A 130 -22.44 -7.49 -11.19
C ASN A 130 -21.59 -8.36 -10.24
N ILE A 131 -20.37 -8.70 -10.65
CA ILE A 131 -19.40 -9.36 -9.77
C ILE A 131 -18.44 -8.27 -9.29
N ASP A 132 -18.80 -7.64 -8.16
CA ASP A 132 -17.93 -6.70 -7.47
C ASP A 132 -16.88 -7.47 -6.67
N ASN A 133 -15.75 -7.78 -7.31
CA ASN A 133 -14.59 -8.27 -6.58
C ASN A 133 -13.87 -7.06 -5.97
N GLN A 134 -14.16 -6.74 -4.70
CA GLN A 134 -13.50 -5.66 -3.98
C GLN A 134 -12.20 -6.17 -3.35
N ILE A 135 -11.07 -5.87 -3.99
CA ILE A 135 -9.74 -6.21 -3.49
C ILE A 135 -9.11 -4.95 -2.90
N HIS A 136 -9.09 -4.87 -1.58
CA HIS A 136 -8.33 -3.88 -0.81
C HIS A 136 -7.00 -4.50 -0.39
N VAL A 137 -5.92 -3.73 -0.49
CA VAL A 137 -4.56 -4.20 -0.16
C VAL A 137 -3.99 -3.35 0.95
N ASP A 138 -3.97 -3.96 2.13
CA ASP A 138 -3.38 -3.39 3.33
C ASP A 138 -1.95 -3.90 3.54
N ALA A 139 -1.11 -3.09 4.18
CA ALA A 139 0.28 -3.46 4.43
C ALA A 139 0.80 -2.99 5.78
N PHE A 140 1.41 -3.90 6.54
CA PHE A 140 2.21 -3.55 7.71
C PHE A 140 3.66 -3.27 7.31
N LYS A 141 4.26 -2.25 7.94
CA LYS A 141 5.60 -1.76 7.60
C LYS A 141 6.46 -1.65 8.85
N LEU A 142 7.73 -2.05 8.70
CA LEU A 142 8.80 -1.78 9.66
C LEU A 142 9.92 -1.04 8.93
N SER A 143 10.51 -0.05 9.58
CA SER A 143 11.53 0.80 8.96
C SER A 143 12.65 1.15 9.95
N ILE A 144 13.86 1.23 9.41
CA ILE A 144 15.04 1.79 10.09
C ILE A 144 15.59 2.90 9.20
N GLY A 145 15.93 4.05 9.77
CA GLY A 145 16.46 5.21 9.06
C GLY A 145 17.62 5.88 9.78
N TYR A 146 18.32 6.75 9.06
CA TYR A 146 19.44 7.54 9.58
C TYR A 146 19.27 9.02 9.21
N LYS A 147 19.53 9.91 10.16
CA LYS A 147 19.47 11.36 10.01
C LYS A 147 20.88 11.93 9.82
N PHE A 148 21.13 12.42 8.61
CA PHE A 148 22.36 13.11 8.22
C PHE A 148 22.40 14.52 8.81
#